data_AF-A0A7D9JHA4-F1
#
_entry.id   AF-A0A7D9JHA4-F1
#
_cell.length_a   1.000
_cell.length_b   1.000
_cell.length_c   1.000
_cell.angle_alpha   90.00
_cell.angle_beta   90.00
_cell.angle_gamma   90.00
#
_symmetry.space_group_name_H-M   'P 1'
#
loop_
_entity.id
_entity.type
_entity.pdbx_description
1 polymer ?
#
loop_
_entity_poly.entity_id
_entity_poly.type
_entity_poly.pdbx_seq_one_letter_code
_entity_poly.pdbx_strand_id
1 'polypeptide(L)'
;MGDCITWIVKILHQSISISGFQTALTNTVLDDPLGKTVELRIHEVLEYLLTDTVCFLSEEPEELLALQKKEWGPLWEWFNNRYRVSLIPTNSLLVEISPELRNTMQEYVTSFNKWSLTGFEYAVESAKSLVIACALAEKEISVEKATSLSRLEVEFQIKKWGSVEWAHEVDLMDLRSRLAAATLFFHLTSGSTLDGYKED
;
A
#
# COMPACT_ATOMS: atom_id res chain seq x y z
N MET A 1 -31.75 -3.99 -15.90
CA MET A 1 -32.26 -3.27 -14.70
C MET A 1 -31.64 -3.80 -13.40
N GLY A 2 -31.22 -5.08 -13.33
CA GLY A 2 -30.46 -5.63 -12.19
C GLY A 2 -29.07 -4.99 -11.98
N ASP A 3 -28.33 -4.68 -13.05
CA ASP A 3 -26.95 -4.17 -12.94
C ASP A 3 -26.83 -2.80 -12.27
N CYS A 4 -27.85 -1.95 -12.38
CA CYS A 4 -27.81 -0.58 -11.83
C CYS A 4 -27.98 -0.57 -10.30
N ILE A 5 -28.84 -1.45 -9.77
CA ILE A 5 -29.03 -1.60 -8.33
C ILE A 5 -27.79 -2.24 -7.69
N THR A 6 -27.23 -3.27 -8.32
CA THR A 6 -25.98 -3.90 -7.85
C THR A 6 -24.82 -2.89 -7.86
N TRP A 7 -24.73 -2.03 -8.88
CA TRP A 7 -23.76 -0.95 -8.95
C TRP A 7 -23.94 0.09 -7.85
N ILE A 8 -25.17 0.54 -7.61
CA ILE A 8 -25.48 1.52 -6.55
C ILE A 8 -25.16 0.94 -5.18
N VAL A 9 -25.52 -0.32 -4.92
CA VAL A 9 -25.19 -1.00 -3.66
C VAL A 9 -23.68 -1.16 -3.49
N LYS A 10 -22.93 -1.53 -4.54
CA LYS A 10 -21.45 -1.59 -4.51
C LYS A 10 -20.84 -0.22 -4.21
N ILE A 11 -21.31 0.86 -4.85
CA ILE A 11 -20.84 2.23 -4.58
C ILE A 11 -21.13 2.65 -3.13
N LEU A 12 -22.36 2.42 -2.65
CA LEU A 12 -22.76 2.82 -1.30
C LEU A 12 -21.97 2.06 -0.24
N HIS A 13 -21.80 0.74 -0.42
CA HIS A 13 -20.99 -0.08 0.46
C HIS A 13 -19.53 0.38 0.52
N GLN A 14 -18.94 0.68 -0.65
CA GLN A 14 -17.58 1.20 -0.75
C GLN A 14 -17.43 2.57 -0.07
N SER A 15 -18.40 3.47 -0.25
CA SER A 15 -18.41 4.81 0.37
C SER A 15 -18.50 4.74 1.90
N ILE A 16 -19.38 3.87 2.43
CA ILE A 16 -19.52 3.63 3.87
C ILE A 16 -18.23 3.02 4.42
N SER A 17 -17.66 2.02 3.73
CA SER A 17 -16.42 1.36 4.13
C SER A 17 -15.25 2.34 4.22
N ILE A 18 -15.05 3.19 3.21
CA ILE A 18 -14.00 4.23 3.21
C ILE A 18 -14.17 5.18 4.40
N SER A 19 -15.40 5.64 4.68
CA SER A 19 -15.66 6.53 5.82
C SER A 19 -15.34 5.86 7.17
N GLY A 20 -15.68 4.58 7.33
CA GLY A 20 -15.36 3.81 8.52
C GLY A 20 -13.86 3.65 8.73
N PHE A 21 -13.09 3.37 7.66
CA PHE A 21 -11.64 3.29 7.74
C PHE A 21 -11.00 4.64 8.11
N GLN A 22 -11.52 5.76 7.61
CA GLN A 22 -11.03 7.08 8.01
C GLN A 22 -11.29 7.40 9.49
N THR A 23 -12.46 7.04 10.01
CA THR A 23 -12.74 7.17 11.45
C THR A 23 -11.80 6.30 12.27
N ALA A 24 -11.57 5.05 11.85
CA ALA A 24 -10.64 4.15 12.51
C ALA A 24 -9.21 4.71 12.52
N LEU A 25 -8.72 5.20 11.38
CA LEU A 25 -7.39 5.83 11.28
C LEU A 25 -7.27 7.06 12.19
N THR A 26 -8.30 7.90 12.21
CA THR A 26 -8.35 9.08 13.08
C THR A 26 -8.27 8.67 14.55
N ASN A 27 -9.04 7.66 14.96
CA ASN A 27 -9.00 7.13 16.32
C ASN A 27 -7.63 6.52 16.64
N THR A 28 -7.00 5.78 15.71
CA THR A 28 -5.66 5.23 15.92
C THR A 28 -4.61 6.31 16.14
N VAL A 29 -4.69 7.45 15.43
CA VAL A 29 -3.78 8.58 15.65
C VAL A 29 -4.03 9.27 17.00
N LEU A 30 -5.30 9.45 17.38
CA LEU A 30 -5.70 10.13 18.61
C LEU A 30 -5.43 9.29 19.86
N ASP A 31 -5.93 8.06 19.87
CA ASP A 31 -5.87 7.19 21.04
C ASP A 31 -4.52 6.50 21.20
N ASP A 32 -3.74 6.37 20.10
CA ASP A 32 -2.47 5.60 20.02
C ASP A 32 -2.48 4.38 20.95
N PRO A 33 -3.37 3.40 20.71
CA PRO A 33 -3.66 2.33 21.69
C PRO A 33 -2.45 1.46 22.01
N LEU A 34 -1.41 1.50 21.17
CA LEU A 34 -0.17 0.75 21.32
C LEU A 34 0.96 1.61 21.90
N GLY A 35 0.76 2.93 22.05
CA GLY A 35 1.75 3.88 22.55
C GLY A 35 3.06 3.85 21.76
N LYS A 36 3.01 3.55 20.46
CA LYS A 36 4.23 3.37 19.66
C LYS A 36 4.89 4.71 19.41
N THR A 37 6.19 4.79 19.64
CA THR A 37 6.95 5.99 19.25
C THR A 37 6.95 6.14 17.73
N VAL A 38 7.17 7.37 17.26
CA VAL A 38 7.24 7.66 15.82
C VAL A 38 8.37 6.85 15.17
N GLU A 39 9.50 6.69 15.88
CA GLU A 39 10.67 5.95 15.43
C GLU A 39 10.36 4.46 15.24
N LEU A 40 9.57 3.86 16.15
CA LEU A 40 9.18 2.46 16.03
C LEU A 40 8.27 2.24 14.81
N ARG A 41 7.31 3.14 14.55
CA ARG A 41 6.46 3.07 13.36
C ARG A 41 7.27 3.20 12.06
N ILE A 42 8.21 4.15 12.02
CA ILE A 42 9.12 4.30 10.88
C ILE A 42 9.91 3.00 10.67
N HIS A 43 10.43 2.41 11.75
CA HIS A 43 11.16 1.14 11.68
C HIS A 43 10.28 0.02 11.10
N GLU A 44 9.08 -0.19 11.62
CA GLU A 44 8.14 -1.23 11.14
C GLU A 44 7.75 -1.04 9.67
N VAL A 45 7.54 0.21 9.23
CA VAL A 45 7.32 0.53 7.82
C VAL A 45 8.52 0.13 6.97
N LEU A 46 9.75 0.42 7.41
CA LEU A 46 10.97 0.08 6.66
C LEU A 46 11.24 -1.43 6.61
N GLU A 47 10.77 -2.23 7.57
CA GLU A 47 10.89 -3.69 7.52
C GLU A 47 10.15 -4.31 6.33
N TYR A 48 9.16 -3.61 5.76
CA TYR A 48 8.54 -4.05 4.50
C TYR A 48 9.50 -4.05 3.32
N LEU A 49 10.62 -3.31 3.32
CA LEU A 49 11.63 -3.41 2.26
C LEU A 49 12.17 -4.84 2.12
N LEU A 50 12.24 -5.60 3.22
CA LEU A 50 12.72 -6.98 3.24
C LEU A 50 11.66 -7.99 2.81
N THR A 51 10.38 -7.62 2.84
CA THR A 51 9.23 -8.52 2.63
C THR A 51 8.24 -7.97 1.60
N ASP A 52 8.69 -7.03 0.76
CA ASP A 52 7.82 -6.28 -0.15
C ASP A 52 7.27 -7.19 -1.24
N THR A 53 5.94 -7.30 -1.33
CA THR A 53 5.25 -8.18 -2.28
C THR A 53 5.73 -8.00 -3.72
N VAL A 54 6.03 -6.77 -4.16
CA VAL A 54 6.47 -6.54 -5.55
C VAL A 54 7.95 -6.81 -5.78
N CYS A 55 8.71 -7.15 -4.74
CA CYS A 55 10.13 -7.46 -4.80
C CYS A 55 10.41 -8.96 -4.79
N PHE A 56 9.43 -9.80 -4.49
CA PHE A 56 9.56 -11.26 -4.53
C PHE A 56 8.95 -11.84 -5.80
N LEU A 57 9.79 -12.39 -6.65
CA LEU A 57 9.38 -13.00 -7.91
C LEU A 57 9.17 -14.50 -7.74
N SER A 58 8.06 -14.99 -8.27
CA SER A 58 7.77 -16.42 -8.33
C SER A 58 8.62 -17.05 -9.45
N GLU A 59 9.34 -18.14 -9.14
CA GLU A 59 10.15 -18.85 -10.15
C GLU A 59 9.29 -19.64 -11.14
N GLU A 60 8.16 -20.16 -10.68
CA GLU A 60 7.23 -20.97 -11.46
C GLU A 60 5.77 -20.57 -11.18
N PRO A 61 4.88 -20.60 -12.18
CA PRO A 61 5.16 -20.90 -13.59
C PRO A 61 5.84 -19.74 -14.33
N GLU A 62 6.59 -20.01 -15.40
CA GLU A 62 7.27 -18.99 -16.24
C GLU A 62 6.31 -17.86 -16.70
N GLU A 63 5.05 -18.21 -17.00
CA GLU A 63 4.00 -17.26 -17.37
C GLU A 63 3.75 -16.19 -16.28
N LEU A 64 3.81 -16.59 -15.00
CA LEU A 64 3.64 -15.68 -13.87
C LEU A 64 4.86 -14.77 -13.73
N LEU A 65 6.07 -15.32 -13.83
CA LEU A 65 7.31 -14.54 -13.78
C LEU A 65 7.35 -13.47 -14.88
N ALA A 66 6.94 -13.84 -16.10
CA ALA A 66 6.85 -12.92 -17.23
C ALA A 66 5.81 -11.81 -16.97
N LEU A 67 4.65 -12.18 -16.38
CA LEU A 67 3.62 -11.22 -16.01
C LEU A 67 4.08 -10.27 -14.89
N GLN A 68 4.75 -10.79 -13.85
CA GLN A 68 5.32 -9.99 -12.76
C GLN A 68 6.32 -8.97 -13.29
N LYS A 69 7.29 -9.40 -14.10
CA LYS A 69 8.26 -8.49 -14.71
C LYS A 69 7.60 -7.43 -15.58
N LYS A 70 6.55 -7.80 -16.32
CA LYS A 70 5.82 -6.87 -17.19
C LYS A 70 5.04 -5.82 -16.38
N GLU A 71 4.34 -6.21 -15.32
CA GLU A 71 3.45 -5.32 -14.58
C GLU A 71 4.17 -4.56 -13.45
N TRP A 72 5.13 -5.19 -12.77
CA TRP A 72 5.93 -4.58 -11.69
C TRP A 72 7.20 -3.89 -12.19
N GLY A 73 7.72 -4.26 -13.37
CA GLY A 73 8.89 -3.63 -14.00
C GLY A 73 8.84 -2.11 -14.04
N PRO A 74 7.77 -1.50 -14.57
CA PRO A 74 7.61 -0.05 -14.60
C PRO A 74 7.63 0.59 -13.20
N LEU A 75 7.09 -0.11 -12.20
CA LEU A 75 7.05 0.36 -10.82
C LEU A 75 8.47 0.39 -10.21
N TRP A 76 9.29 -0.63 -10.47
CA TRP A 76 10.69 -0.65 -10.00
C TRP A 76 11.54 0.42 -10.68
N GLU A 77 11.38 0.60 -12.00
CA GLU A 77 12.08 1.64 -12.74
C GLU A 77 11.72 3.02 -12.21
N TRP A 78 10.42 3.29 -12.04
CA TRP A 78 9.95 4.53 -11.42
C TRP A 78 10.57 4.75 -10.04
N PHE A 79 10.51 3.74 -9.17
CA PHE A 79 10.99 3.85 -7.78
C PHE A 79 12.49 4.16 -7.74
N ASN A 80 13.28 3.44 -8.53
CA ASN A 80 14.72 3.66 -8.63
C ASN A 80 15.05 5.06 -9.16
N ASN A 81 14.32 5.54 -10.16
CA ASN A 81 14.52 6.88 -10.72
C ASN A 81 14.09 7.98 -9.74
N ARG A 82 12.93 7.83 -9.08
CA ARG A 82 12.34 8.82 -8.19
C ARG A 82 13.18 9.05 -6.94
N TYR A 83 13.73 7.98 -6.38
CA TYR A 83 14.49 8.01 -5.12
C TYR A 83 15.99 7.90 -5.34
N ARG A 84 16.45 7.68 -6.57
CA ARG A 84 17.88 7.50 -6.93
C ARG A 84 18.54 6.37 -6.14
N VAL A 85 17.83 5.26 -6.05
CA VAL A 85 18.23 4.04 -5.32
C VAL A 85 18.30 2.86 -6.28
N SER A 86 18.83 1.73 -5.78
CA SER A 86 18.89 0.48 -6.53
C SER A 86 18.08 -0.61 -5.82
N LEU A 87 16.78 -0.62 -6.08
CA LEU A 87 15.89 -1.73 -5.75
C LEU A 87 16.03 -2.83 -6.79
N ILE A 88 16.39 -4.03 -6.33
CA ILE A 88 16.56 -5.22 -7.17
C ILE A 88 15.58 -6.29 -6.68
N PRO A 89 14.59 -6.67 -7.50
CA PRO A 89 13.69 -7.78 -7.18
C PRO A 89 14.45 -9.10 -7.12
N THR A 90 14.02 -9.99 -6.23
CA THR A 90 14.67 -11.27 -5.95
C THR A 90 13.66 -12.42 -5.93
N ASN A 91 14.13 -13.63 -6.17
CA ASN A 91 13.42 -14.89 -5.94
C ASN A 91 13.96 -15.64 -4.71
N SER A 92 14.99 -15.10 -4.05
CA SER A 92 15.62 -15.69 -2.87
C SER A 92 14.92 -15.24 -1.59
N LEU A 93 14.90 -16.13 -0.60
CA LEU A 93 14.46 -15.80 0.76
C LEU A 93 15.41 -14.83 1.49
N LEU A 94 16.65 -14.73 1.01
CA LEU A 94 17.63 -13.78 1.53
C LEU A 94 17.57 -12.49 0.71
N VAL A 95 17.02 -11.45 1.33
CA VAL A 95 16.96 -10.10 0.76
C VAL A 95 18.07 -9.25 1.35
N GLU A 96 18.90 -8.68 0.48
CA GLU A 96 19.89 -7.67 0.85
C GLU A 96 19.38 -6.29 0.42
N ILE A 97 19.20 -5.41 1.38
CA ILE A 97 18.82 -4.01 1.14
C ILE A 97 20.05 -3.15 1.29
N SER A 98 20.37 -2.36 0.27
CA SER A 98 21.54 -1.49 0.34
C SER A 98 21.33 -0.43 1.43
N PRO A 99 22.40 -0.03 2.14
CA PRO A 99 22.31 1.05 3.12
C PRO A 99 21.78 2.35 2.50
N GLU A 100 22.11 2.66 1.24
CA GLU A 100 21.59 3.85 0.57
C GLU A 100 20.07 3.78 0.39
N LEU A 101 19.53 2.63 -0.02
CA LEU A 101 18.10 2.43 -0.18
C LEU A 101 17.38 2.59 1.17
N ARG A 102 17.85 1.91 2.22
CA ARG A 102 17.24 2.00 3.56
C ARG A 102 17.28 3.44 4.09
N ASN A 103 18.42 4.13 3.98
CA ASN A 103 18.56 5.50 4.47
C ASN A 103 17.66 6.47 3.71
N THR A 104 17.60 6.35 2.38
CA THR A 104 16.73 7.20 1.55
C THR A 104 15.25 7.02 1.92
N MET A 105 14.82 5.78 2.13
CA MET A 105 13.45 5.49 2.57
C MET A 105 13.18 5.99 3.99
N GLN A 106 14.15 5.85 4.89
CA GLN A 106 14.05 6.38 6.24
C GLN A 106 13.88 7.91 6.23
N GLU A 107 14.67 8.63 5.45
CA GLU A 107 14.55 10.08 5.28
C GLU A 107 13.18 10.46 4.70
N TYR A 108 12.73 9.74 3.68
CA TYR A 108 11.41 9.94 3.07
C TYR A 108 10.28 9.80 4.08
N VAL A 109 10.24 8.69 4.82
CA VAL A 109 9.16 8.41 5.80
C VAL A 109 9.26 9.34 7.02
N THR A 110 10.47 9.72 7.45
CA THR A 110 10.68 10.67 8.55
C THR A 110 10.19 12.08 8.21
N SER A 111 10.07 12.42 6.92
CA SER A 111 9.54 13.72 6.49
C SER A 111 8.04 13.91 6.76
N PHE A 112 7.33 12.83 7.09
CA PHE A 112 5.89 12.83 7.36
C PHE A 112 5.58 13.30 8.78
N ASN A 113 4.51 14.08 8.94
CA ASN A 113 3.93 14.35 10.26
C ASN A 113 3.20 13.09 10.78
N LYS A 114 2.90 13.06 12.09
CA LYS A 114 2.24 11.91 12.77
C LYS A 114 1.02 11.37 12.01
N TRP A 115 0.16 12.27 11.53
CA TRP A 115 -1.08 11.91 10.83
C TRP A 115 -0.80 11.27 9.48
N SER A 116 0.02 11.92 8.67
CA SER A 116 0.41 11.39 7.36
C SER A 116 1.17 10.07 7.50
N LEU A 117 2.04 9.92 8.51
CA LEU A 117 2.73 8.66 8.77
C LEU A 117 1.76 7.50 9.02
N THR A 118 0.70 7.71 9.81
CA THR A 118 -0.31 6.66 10.05
C THR A 118 -1.10 6.31 8.78
N GLY A 119 -1.43 7.31 7.95
CA GLY A 119 -2.04 7.04 6.64
C GLY A 119 -1.12 6.22 5.73
N PHE A 120 0.17 6.55 5.71
CA PHE A 120 1.18 5.84 4.92
C PHE A 120 1.40 4.42 5.42
N GLU A 121 1.59 4.23 6.73
CA GLU A 121 1.71 2.92 7.39
C GLU A 121 0.54 2.02 7.03
N TYR A 122 -0.70 2.53 7.10
CA TYR A 122 -1.89 1.77 6.73
C TYR A 122 -1.93 1.37 5.24
N ALA A 123 -1.40 2.21 4.34
CA ALA A 123 -1.25 1.89 2.93
C ALA A 123 -0.25 0.74 2.73
N VAL A 124 0.92 0.83 3.38
CA VAL A 124 1.99 -0.19 3.34
C VAL A 124 1.45 -1.54 3.84
N GLU A 125 0.79 -1.54 4.99
CA GLU A 125 0.22 -2.75 5.58
C GLU A 125 -0.89 -3.37 4.73
N SER A 126 -1.70 -2.54 4.07
CA SER A 126 -2.79 -2.99 3.23
C SER A 126 -2.29 -3.58 1.91
N ALA A 127 -1.35 -2.91 1.25
CA ALA A 127 -0.74 -3.38 0.00
C ALA A 127 0.31 -4.48 0.21
N LYS A 128 0.81 -4.66 1.44
CA LYS A 128 1.99 -5.48 1.78
C LYS A 128 3.21 -5.09 0.95
N SER A 129 3.35 -3.79 0.67
CA SER A 129 4.37 -3.24 -0.22
C SER A 129 4.61 -1.78 0.11
N LEU A 130 5.86 -1.46 0.45
CA LEU A 130 6.32 -0.09 0.61
C LEU A 130 6.43 0.61 -0.74
N VAL A 131 6.88 -0.11 -1.78
CA VAL A 131 7.02 0.45 -3.14
C VAL A 131 5.68 0.92 -3.69
N ILE A 132 4.60 0.12 -3.55
CA ILE A 132 3.25 0.51 -3.95
C ILE A 132 2.75 1.71 -3.13
N ALA A 133 2.99 1.72 -1.82
CA ALA A 133 2.58 2.83 -0.96
C ALA A 133 3.28 4.14 -1.33
N CYS A 134 4.58 4.11 -1.63
CA CYS A 134 5.34 5.23 -2.17
C CYS A 134 4.74 5.74 -3.48
N ALA A 135 4.41 4.84 -4.42
CA ALA A 135 3.80 5.22 -5.69
C ALA A 135 2.42 5.85 -5.53
N LEU A 136 1.62 5.40 -4.56
CA LEU A 136 0.35 6.04 -4.20
C LEU A 136 0.58 7.42 -3.58
N ALA A 137 1.52 7.55 -2.63
CA ALA A 137 1.84 8.79 -1.94
C ALA A 137 2.39 9.88 -2.90
N GLU A 138 3.12 9.48 -3.94
CA GLU A 138 3.62 10.39 -4.99
C GLU A 138 2.60 10.57 -6.14
N LYS A 139 1.43 9.92 -6.07
CA LYS A 139 0.38 9.93 -7.11
C LYS A 139 0.85 9.41 -8.47
N GLU A 140 1.87 8.54 -8.49
CA GLU A 140 2.35 7.87 -9.70
C GLU A 140 1.31 6.87 -10.22
N ILE A 141 0.66 6.14 -9.31
CA ILE A 141 -0.35 5.15 -9.66
C ILE A 141 -1.67 5.46 -8.97
N SER A 142 -2.77 5.04 -9.59
CA SER A 142 -4.09 5.13 -8.97
C SER A 142 -4.31 3.99 -7.98
N VAL A 143 -5.32 4.13 -7.11
CA VAL A 143 -5.72 3.08 -6.15
C VAL A 143 -6.10 1.78 -6.88
N GLU A 144 -6.73 1.89 -8.05
CA GLU A 144 -7.08 0.76 -8.91
C GLU A 144 -5.84 -0.02 -9.34
N LYS A 145 -4.83 0.71 -9.83
CA LYS A 145 -3.60 0.10 -10.31
C LYS A 145 -2.83 -0.49 -9.13
N ALA A 146 -2.72 0.22 -8.01
CA ALA A 146 -2.10 -0.31 -6.78
C ALA A 146 -2.73 -1.63 -6.33
N THR A 147 -4.07 -1.68 -6.26
CA THR A 147 -4.82 -2.89 -5.89
C THR A 147 -4.54 -4.04 -6.86
N SER A 148 -4.48 -3.75 -8.17
CA SER A 148 -4.17 -4.75 -9.18
C SER A 148 -2.73 -5.26 -9.08
N LEU A 149 -1.77 -4.38 -8.78
CA LEU A 149 -0.36 -4.76 -8.67
C LEU A 149 -0.09 -5.58 -7.41
N SER A 150 -0.69 -5.22 -6.27
CA SER A 150 -0.53 -5.98 -5.02
C SER A 150 -1.16 -7.37 -5.08
N ARG A 151 -2.19 -7.56 -5.90
CA ARG A 151 -2.91 -8.83 -6.06
C ARG A 151 -2.53 -9.64 -7.31
N LEU A 152 -1.49 -9.23 -8.03
CA LEU A 152 -1.18 -9.77 -9.36
C LEU A 152 -1.10 -11.30 -9.37
N GLU A 153 -0.43 -11.90 -8.39
CA GLU A 153 -0.32 -13.35 -8.26
C GLU A 153 -1.66 -14.04 -7.97
N VAL A 154 -2.47 -13.46 -7.07
CA VAL A 154 -3.80 -13.97 -6.71
C VAL A 154 -4.70 -13.99 -7.95
N GLU A 155 -4.72 -12.91 -8.72
CA GLU A 155 -5.50 -12.82 -9.96
C GLU A 155 -5.03 -13.82 -11.01
N PHE A 156 -3.71 -14.06 -11.10
CA PHE A 156 -3.16 -15.09 -11.97
C PHE A 156 -3.65 -16.50 -11.57
N GLN A 157 -3.64 -16.82 -10.27
CA GLN A 157 -4.11 -18.11 -9.75
C GLN A 157 -5.61 -18.30 -9.99
N ILE A 158 -6.42 -17.27 -9.72
CA ILE A 158 -7.88 -17.28 -9.99
C ILE A 158 -8.15 -17.56 -11.47
N LYS A 159 -7.40 -16.91 -12.38
CA LYS A 159 -7.56 -17.13 -13.82
C LYS A 159 -7.19 -18.55 -14.24
N LYS A 160 -6.18 -19.15 -13.59
CA LYS A 160 -5.67 -20.49 -13.95
C LYS A 160 -6.52 -21.62 -13.39
N TRP A 161 -7.09 -21.46 -12.19
CA TRP A 161 -7.79 -22.54 -11.47
C TRP A 161 -9.28 -22.28 -11.23
N GLY A 162 -9.81 -21.16 -11.73
CA GLY A 162 -11.20 -20.76 -11.54
C GLY A 162 -11.39 -19.96 -10.26
N SER A 163 -12.46 -19.15 -10.25
CA SER A 163 -12.81 -18.24 -9.15
C SER A 163 -13.83 -18.88 -8.20
N VAL A 164 -13.72 -18.59 -6.91
CA VAL A 164 -14.86 -18.63 -5.98
C VAL A 164 -15.45 -17.22 -5.89
N GLU A 165 -16.48 -16.97 -6.72
CA GLU A 165 -16.97 -15.63 -7.11
C GLU A 165 -17.26 -14.68 -5.93
N TRP A 166 -17.72 -15.18 -4.78
CA TRP A 166 -18.08 -14.34 -3.63
C TRP A 166 -16.91 -13.86 -2.77
N ALA A 167 -15.84 -14.65 -2.62
CA ALA A 167 -14.74 -14.31 -1.72
C ALA A 167 -13.78 -13.29 -2.36
N HIS A 168 -13.40 -13.53 -3.62
CA HIS A 168 -12.39 -12.73 -4.30
C HIS A 168 -12.85 -11.30 -4.64
N GLU A 169 -14.15 -11.11 -4.91
CA GLU A 169 -14.75 -9.78 -5.12
C GLU A 169 -14.77 -8.96 -3.84
N VAL A 170 -15.12 -9.57 -2.70
CA VAL A 170 -15.18 -8.88 -1.41
C VAL A 170 -13.77 -8.44 -0.99
N ASP A 171 -12.78 -9.34 -1.08
CA ASP A 171 -11.39 -9.01 -0.75
C ASP A 171 -10.84 -7.89 -1.64
N LEU A 172 -11.28 -7.83 -2.91
CA LEU A 172 -10.81 -6.83 -3.87
C LEU A 172 -11.37 -5.45 -3.48
N MET A 173 -12.66 -5.40 -3.19
CA MET A 173 -13.33 -4.17 -2.78
C MET A 173 -12.84 -3.69 -1.43
N ASP A 174 -12.59 -4.59 -0.48
CA ASP A 174 -12.03 -4.27 0.82
C ASP A 174 -10.63 -3.67 0.70
N LEU A 175 -9.71 -4.34 0.00
CA LEU A 175 -8.36 -3.82 -0.23
C LEU A 175 -8.38 -2.46 -0.92
N ARG A 176 -9.20 -2.31 -1.96
CA ARG A 176 -9.36 -1.03 -2.66
C ARG A 176 -9.90 0.07 -1.76
N SER A 177 -10.85 -0.26 -0.88
CA SER A 177 -11.42 0.71 0.08
C SER A 177 -10.39 1.14 1.12
N ARG A 178 -9.59 0.20 1.64
CA ARG A 178 -8.49 0.49 2.56
C ARG A 178 -7.42 1.37 1.93
N LEU A 179 -6.97 1.03 0.72
CA LEU A 179 -5.98 1.84 0.00
C LEU A 179 -6.54 3.22 -0.35
N ALA A 180 -7.80 3.33 -0.78
CA ALA A 180 -8.43 4.62 -1.03
C ALA A 180 -8.50 5.48 0.24
N ALA A 181 -8.91 4.90 1.37
CA ALA A 181 -8.97 5.59 2.65
C ALA A 181 -7.58 6.05 3.11
N ALA A 182 -6.58 5.17 3.03
CA ALA A 182 -5.19 5.46 3.36
C ALA A 182 -4.62 6.62 2.53
N THR A 183 -4.75 6.54 1.19
CA THR A 183 -4.25 7.55 0.26
C THR A 183 -4.94 8.89 0.47
N LEU A 184 -6.26 8.90 0.66
CA LEU A 184 -7.02 10.12 0.92
C LEU A 184 -6.60 10.75 2.25
N PHE A 185 -6.50 9.95 3.32
CA PHE A 185 -6.07 10.41 4.64
C PHE A 185 -4.64 10.98 4.59
N PHE A 186 -3.71 10.28 3.96
CA PHE A 186 -2.34 10.73 3.75
C PHE A 186 -2.30 12.10 3.05
N HIS A 187 -3.01 12.28 1.94
CA HIS A 187 -2.99 13.56 1.21
C HIS A 187 -3.68 14.71 1.93
N LEU A 188 -4.77 14.44 2.66
CA LEU A 188 -5.45 15.47 3.45
C LEU A 188 -4.60 15.93 4.64
N THR A 189 -3.83 15.01 5.24
CA THR A 189 -3.04 15.26 6.46
C THR A 189 -1.60 15.71 6.20
N SER A 190 -1.03 15.38 5.04
CA SER A 190 0.33 15.80 4.63
C SER A 190 0.45 17.30 4.36
N GLY A 191 -0.60 17.94 3.85
CA GLY A 191 -0.63 19.39 3.60
C GLY A 191 -1.10 20.23 4.80
N SER A 192 -1.65 19.60 5.84
CA SER A 192 -2.09 20.29 7.04
C SER A 192 -0.96 20.30 8.07
N THR A 193 -0.23 21.40 8.14
CA THR A 193 0.53 21.77 9.35
C THR A 193 -0.47 22.01 10.47
N LEU A 194 -0.92 20.94 11.13
CA LEU A 194 -1.59 21.03 12.43
C LEU A 194 -0.51 21.24 13.50
N ASP A 195 0.21 22.34 13.38
CA ASP A 195 0.99 22.90 14.48
C ASP A 195 -0.02 23.42 15.52
N GLY A 196 -0.12 22.71 16.65
CA GLY A 196 -0.80 23.24 17.83
C GLY A 196 -1.97 22.41 18.35
N TYR A 197 -1.67 21.25 18.93
CA TYR A 197 -2.27 20.92 20.22
C TYR A 197 -1.11 20.66 21.18
N LYS A 198 -0.71 21.72 21.89
CA LYS A 198 0.03 21.54 23.14
C LYS A 198 -0.96 20.94 24.13
N GLU A 199 -0.67 19.75 24.62
CA GLU A 199 -1.26 19.26 25.86
C GLU A 199 -0.71 20.15 27.00
N ASP A 200 -1.61 20.93 27.62
CA ASP A 200 -1.40 21.52 28.93
C ASP A 200 -1.67 20.47 30.03
#